data_AF-A0A0K8J3N6-F1
#
_entry.id   AF-A0A0K8J3N6-F1
#
_cell.length_a   1.000
_cell.length_b   1.000
_cell.length_c   1.000
_cell.angle_alpha   90.00
_cell.angle_beta   90.00
_cell.angle_gamma   90.00
#
_symmetry.space_group_name_H-M   'P 1'
#
loop_
_entity.id
_entity.type
_entity.pdbx_description
1 polymer ?
#
loop_
_entity_poly.entity_id
_entity_poly.type
_entity_poly.pdbx_seq_one_letter_code
_entity_poly.pdbx_strand_id
1 'polypeptide(L)'
;MTEKIKFIFEQNISLLQQLDRAVCYFRKQQHDLALGIVADSMDLINNSIEAIITDSEYFNLVSTDSVLGMLSSILDSYKRKDYILLADLLEIKLISFINKVQEHIIGKEEIAFDKDRYQENLNWLIKHSVGIDRLIDYPMDPQLLLKEGYRVEFSFGGLMTLVAENNNSQFYFHTNGRITFEALMLAKHWYKKEASRYILYGLGFGYHIRELLAISPRSNITVYESDLNVIMLACAFANIKDIFASGRVDLIYDPDYIWLGERLRNLSKKESFCVHYPSFQNIRNDMGIKLTESYVSWSKNI
;
A
#
# COMPACT_ATOMS: atom_id res chain seq x y z
N MET A 1 21.28 0.73 7.36
CA MET A 1 21.20 0.65 5.89
C MET A 1 22.08 1.69 5.24
N THR A 2 23.01 1.25 4.37
CA THR A 2 23.79 2.18 3.53
C THR A 2 22.89 2.82 2.47
N GLU A 3 23.25 3.99 1.96
CA GLU A 3 22.49 4.68 0.90
C GLU A 3 22.27 3.78 -0.33
N LYS A 4 23.28 2.97 -0.68
CA LYS A 4 23.21 2.03 -1.80
C LYS A 4 22.14 0.95 -1.56
N ILE A 5 22.14 0.31 -0.39
CA ILE A 5 21.15 -0.73 -0.06
C ILE A 5 19.75 -0.12 0.08
N LYS A 6 19.63 1.10 0.63
CA LYS A 6 18.37 1.85 0.70
C LYS A 6 17.79 2.09 -0.69
N PHE A 7 18.62 2.55 -1.62
CA PHE A 7 18.22 2.74 -3.00
C PHE A 7 17.69 1.44 -3.63
N ILE A 8 18.43 0.33 -3.51
CA ILE A 8 18.01 -0.98 -4.05
C ILE A 8 16.67 -1.42 -3.43
N PHE A 9 16.53 -1.26 -2.12
CA PHE A 9 15.33 -1.62 -1.37
C PHE A 9 14.10 -0.86 -1.87
N GLU A 10 14.21 0.45 -2.07
CA GLU A 10 13.14 1.30 -2.58
C GLU A 10 12.80 1.01 -4.05
N GLN A 11 13.81 0.78 -4.90
CA GLN A 11 13.61 0.38 -6.30
C GLN A 11 12.88 -0.97 -6.39
N ASN A 12 13.24 -1.94 -5.55
CA ASN A 12 12.57 -3.23 -5.48
C ASN A 12 11.10 -3.11 -5.05
N ILE A 13 10.78 -2.25 -4.08
CA ILE A 13 9.38 -1.96 -3.70
C ILE A 13 8.60 -1.45 -4.91
N SER A 14 9.16 -0.50 -5.66
CA SER A 14 8.54 0.05 -6.87
C SER A 14 8.37 -1.01 -7.95
N LEU A 15 9.40 -1.85 -8.18
CA LEU A 15 9.36 -2.94 -9.15
C LEU A 15 8.26 -3.95 -8.81
N LEU A 16 8.20 -4.41 -7.55
CA LEU A 16 7.17 -5.34 -7.08
C LEU A 16 5.76 -4.75 -7.30
N GLN A 17 5.56 -3.46 -7.03
CA GLN A 17 4.29 -2.78 -7.27
C GLN A 17 3.88 -2.82 -8.76
N GLN A 18 4.83 -2.55 -9.66
CA GLN A 18 4.57 -2.57 -11.10
C GLN A 18 4.30 -4.00 -11.60
N LEU A 19 5.09 -4.98 -11.16
CA LEU A 19 4.91 -6.38 -11.52
C LEU A 19 3.57 -6.94 -11.03
N ASP A 20 3.13 -6.61 -9.82
CA ASP A 20 1.81 -6.99 -9.31
C ASP A 20 0.67 -6.48 -10.21
N ARG A 21 0.77 -5.23 -10.66
CA ARG A 21 -0.20 -4.63 -11.60
C ARG A 21 -0.14 -5.29 -12.96
N ALA A 22 1.07 -5.51 -13.52
CA ALA A 22 1.26 -6.15 -14.81
C ALA A 22 0.69 -7.57 -14.83
N VAL A 23 1.00 -8.39 -13.82
CA VAL A 23 0.44 -9.73 -13.64
C VAL A 23 -1.08 -9.66 -13.59
N CYS A 24 -1.65 -8.75 -12.78
CA CYS A 24 -3.10 -8.57 -12.70
C CYS A 24 -3.73 -8.28 -14.08
N TYR A 25 -3.12 -7.39 -14.88
CA TYR A 25 -3.62 -7.06 -16.22
C TYR A 25 -3.44 -8.19 -17.23
N PHE A 26 -2.33 -8.96 -17.17
CA PHE A 26 -2.18 -10.17 -17.97
C PHE A 26 -3.26 -11.20 -17.65
N ARG A 27 -3.55 -11.46 -16.36
CA ARG A 27 -4.62 -12.39 -15.94
C ARG A 27 -6.01 -11.94 -16.42
N LYS A 28 -6.22 -10.63 -16.59
CA LYS A 28 -7.45 -10.05 -17.16
C LYS A 28 -7.42 -9.92 -18.68
N GLN A 29 -6.37 -10.39 -19.34
CA GLN A 29 -6.16 -10.29 -20.78
C GLN A 29 -6.12 -8.85 -21.32
N GLN A 30 -5.75 -7.89 -20.48
CA GLN A 30 -5.53 -6.49 -20.86
C GLN A 30 -4.05 -6.30 -21.24
N HIS A 31 -3.64 -6.96 -22.33
CA HIS A 31 -2.23 -7.12 -22.69
C HIS A 31 -1.52 -5.78 -22.96
N ASP A 32 -2.17 -4.83 -23.61
CA ASP A 32 -1.55 -3.53 -23.91
C ASP A 32 -1.15 -2.78 -22.63
N LEU A 33 -2.02 -2.78 -21.61
CA LEU A 33 -1.73 -2.17 -20.31
C LEU A 33 -0.61 -2.92 -19.58
N ALA A 34 -0.64 -4.25 -19.59
CA ALA A 34 0.38 -5.07 -18.94
C ALA A 34 1.76 -4.89 -19.59
N LEU A 35 1.83 -4.86 -20.92
CA LEU A 35 3.06 -4.68 -21.68
C LEU A 35 3.64 -3.27 -21.50
N GLY A 36 2.78 -2.25 -21.42
CA GLY A 36 3.21 -0.88 -21.07
C GLY A 36 3.91 -0.84 -19.71
N ILE A 37 3.29 -1.44 -18.68
CA ILE A 37 3.88 -1.51 -17.34
C ILE A 37 5.20 -2.29 -17.35
N VAL A 38 5.26 -3.43 -18.05
CA VAL A 38 6.50 -4.23 -18.15
C VAL A 38 7.61 -3.44 -18.83
N ALA A 39 7.29 -2.64 -19.85
CA ALA A 39 8.26 -1.76 -20.50
C ALA A 39 8.77 -0.67 -19.54
N ASP A 40 7.87 -0.01 -18.83
CA ASP A 40 8.21 1.02 -17.82
C ASP A 40 9.01 0.45 -16.64
N SER A 41 8.89 -0.86 -16.37
CA SER A 41 9.65 -1.57 -15.33
C SER A 41 11.07 -1.98 -15.75
N MET A 42 11.45 -1.90 -17.04
CA MET A 42 12.72 -2.51 -17.52
C MET A 42 13.95 -1.93 -16.83
N ASP A 43 13.98 -0.62 -16.62
CA ASP A 43 15.10 0.04 -15.93
C ASP A 43 15.18 -0.41 -14.46
N LEU A 44 14.03 -0.58 -13.79
CA LEU A 44 13.98 -1.11 -12.43
C LEU A 44 14.52 -2.54 -12.36
N ILE A 45 14.12 -3.41 -13.30
CA ILE A 45 14.60 -4.80 -13.40
C ILE A 45 16.12 -4.81 -13.57
N ASN A 46 16.64 -4.01 -14.51
CA ASN A 46 18.07 -3.94 -14.80
C ASN A 46 18.85 -3.43 -13.58
N ASN A 47 18.42 -2.32 -12.99
CA ASN A 47 19.09 -1.72 -11.83
C ASN A 47 19.13 -2.69 -10.64
N SER A 48 18.01 -3.35 -10.34
CA SER A 48 17.95 -4.33 -9.25
C SER A 48 18.90 -5.49 -9.50
N ILE A 49 18.90 -6.08 -10.71
CA ILE A 49 19.73 -7.23 -11.03
C ILE A 49 21.22 -6.87 -11.06
N GLU A 50 21.58 -5.75 -11.67
CA GLU A 50 22.96 -5.26 -11.71
C GLU A 50 23.51 -5.01 -10.30
N ALA A 51 22.70 -4.39 -9.43
CA ALA A 51 23.10 -4.14 -8.06
C ALA A 51 23.31 -5.44 -7.27
N ILE A 52 22.44 -6.43 -7.45
CA ILE A 52 22.56 -7.74 -6.80
C ILE A 52 23.82 -8.48 -7.26
N ILE A 53 24.15 -8.43 -8.56
CA ILE A 53 25.34 -9.07 -9.11
C ILE A 53 26.63 -8.37 -8.64
N THR A 54 26.62 -7.03 -8.63
CA THR A 54 27.78 -6.22 -8.27
C THR A 54 28.10 -6.33 -6.77
N ASP A 55 27.08 -6.34 -5.90
CA ASP A 55 27.23 -6.54 -4.45
C ASP A 55 27.07 -8.01 -4.05
N SER A 56 27.77 -8.90 -4.75
CA SER A 56 27.67 -10.35 -4.53
C SER A 56 28.02 -10.77 -3.11
N GLU A 57 28.95 -10.08 -2.44
CA GLU A 57 29.26 -10.29 -1.01
C GLU A 57 28.07 -9.99 -0.09
N TYR A 58 27.28 -8.96 -0.42
CA TYR A 58 26.11 -8.60 0.37
C TYR A 58 24.99 -9.59 0.14
N PHE A 59 24.61 -9.82 -1.11
CA PHE A 59 23.43 -10.61 -1.45
C PHE A 59 23.71 -12.11 -1.37
N ASN A 60 24.69 -12.64 -2.11
CA ASN A 60 25.01 -14.08 -2.16
C ASN A 60 23.78 -15.03 -2.18
N LEU A 61 22.68 -14.60 -2.83
CA LEU A 61 21.38 -15.27 -2.75
C LEU A 61 21.23 -16.38 -3.79
N VAL A 62 21.79 -16.17 -4.98
CA VAL A 62 21.65 -17.04 -6.15
C VAL A 62 22.84 -16.90 -7.08
N SER A 63 23.11 -17.93 -7.89
CA SER A 63 24.12 -17.85 -8.94
C SER A 63 23.65 -16.95 -10.09
N THR A 64 24.60 -16.27 -10.74
CA THR A 64 24.35 -15.44 -11.92
C THR A 64 23.66 -16.22 -13.05
N ASP A 65 24.02 -17.49 -13.25
CA ASP A 65 23.40 -18.37 -14.25
C ASP A 65 21.90 -18.57 -14.01
N SER A 66 21.48 -18.67 -12.74
CA SER A 66 20.07 -18.80 -12.38
C SER A 66 19.27 -17.54 -12.76
N VAL A 67 19.86 -16.36 -12.50
CA VAL A 67 19.24 -15.07 -12.84
C VAL A 67 19.13 -14.91 -14.36
N LEU A 68 20.20 -15.22 -15.11
CA LEU A 68 20.20 -15.18 -16.57
C LEU A 68 19.18 -16.14 -17.18
N GLY A 69 19.07 -17.37 -16.64
CA GLY A 69 18.08 -18.35 -17.09
C GLY A 69 16.63 -17.90 -16.83
N MET A 70 16.37 -17.24 -15.70
CA MET A 70 15.08 -16.61 -15.41
C MET A 70 14.74 -15.51 -16.42
N LEU A 71 15.66 -14.57 -16.65
CA LEU A 71 15.46 -13.47 -17.60
C LEU A 71 15.27 -13.98 -19.04
N SER A 72 16.05 -14.98 -19.46
CA SER A 72 15.91 -15.59 -20.79
C SER A 72 14.52 -16.19 -20.96
N SER A 73 14.02 -16.91 -19.96
CA SER A 73 12.66 -17.49 -20.00
C SER A 73 11.58 -16.42 -20.18
N ILE A 74 11.71 -15.30 -19.46
CA ILE A 74 10.79 -14.16 -19.52
C ILE A 74 10.82 -13.53 -20.92
N LEU A 75 12.03 -13.24 -21.42
CA LEU A 75 12.22 -12.64 -22.75
C LEU A 75 11.72 -13.53 -23.88
N ASP A 76 11.93 -14.84 -23.80
CA ASP A 76 11.45 -15.78 -24.80
C ASP A 76 9.93 -15.85 -24.83
N SER A 77 9.28 -15.86 -23.66
CA SER A 77 7.81 -15.84 -23.55
C SER A 77 7.23 -14.53 -24.09
N TYR A 78 7.87 -13.41 -23.78
CA TYR A 78 7.54 -12.10 -24.35
C TYR A 78 7.63 -12.09 -25.88
N LYS A 79 8.75 -12.56 -26.46
CA LYS A 79 8.96 -12.61 -27.92
C LYS A 79 7.94 -13.50 -28.64
N ARG A 80 7.58 -14.63 -28.01
CA ARG A 80 6.55 -15.56 -28.53
C ARG A 80 5.13 -15.06 -28.31
N LYS A 81 4.94 -13.94 -27.60
CA LYS A 81 3.63 -13.41 -27.19
C LYS A 81 2.81 -14.40 -26.36
N ASP A 82 3.48 -15.29 -25.64
CA ASP A 82 2.83 -16.21 -24.70
C ASP A 82 2.59 -15.46 -23.38
N TYR A 83 1.53 -14.66 -23.35
CA TYR A 83 1.25 -13.76 -22.23
C TYR A 83 0.74 -14.49 -20.97
N ILE A 84 0.25 -15.71 -21.12
CA ILE A 84 -0.13 -16.56 -19.98
C ILE A 84 1.14 -17.03 -19.28
N LEU A 85 2.07 -17.62 -20.03
CA LEU A 85 3.36 -18.05 -19.49
C LEU A 85 4.19 -16.85 -19.00
N LEU A 86 4.15 -15.72 -19.70
CA LEU A 86 4.84 -14.51 -19.26
C LEU A 86 4.35 -14.08 -17.87
N ALA A 87 3.03 -14.08 -17.62
CA ALA A 87 2.48 -13.76 -16.31
C ALA A 87 2.94 -14.75 -15.24
N ASP A 88 2.95 -16.05 -15.54
CA ASP A 88 3.45 -17.09 -14.63
C ASP A 88 4.94 -16.88 -14.30
N LEU A 89 5.77 -16.54 -15.29
CA LEU A 89 7.19 -16.33 -15.09
C LEU A 89 7.48 -15.06 -14.28
N LEU A 90 6.74 -13.97 -14.53
CA LEU A 90 6.85 -12.76 -13.72
C LEU A 90 6.45 -13.04 -12.26
N GLU A 91 5.35 -13.74 -12.03
CA GLU A 91 4.82 -14.02 -10.71
C GLU A 91 5.65 -15.05 -9.93
N ILE A 92 5.92 -16.20 -10.53
CA ILE A 92 6.56 -17.32 -9.84
C ILE A 92 8.08 -17.14 -9.77
N LYS A 93 8.71 -16.59 -10.81
CA LYS A 93 10.17 -16.42 -10.84
C LYS A 93 10.60 -15.03 -10.39
N LEU A 94 10.23 -13.98 -11.14
CA LEU A 94 10.79 -12.65 -10.91
C LEU A 94 10.34 -12.04 -9.59
N ILE A 95 9.03 -12.00 -9.31
CA ILE A 95 8.51 -11.47 -8.03
C ILE A 95 9.09 -12.26 -6.85
N SER A 96 9.10 -13.60 -6.91
CA SER A 96 9.69 -14.43 -5.86
C SER A 96 11.19 -14.15 -5.65
N PHE A 97 11.94 -13.92 -6.72
CA PHE A 97 13.35 -13.56 -6.64
C PHE A 97 13.53 -12.21 -5.96
N ILE A 98 12.79 -11.18 -6.38
CA ILE A 98 12.88 -9.85 -5.78
C ILE A 98 12.43 -9.87 -4.31
N ASN A 99 11.39 -10.63 -3.95
CA ASN A 99 10.99 -10.80 -2.55
C ASN A 99 12.10 -11.41 -1.70
N LYS A 100 12.82 -12.43 -2.18
CA LYS A 100 13.99 -12.99 -1.46
C LYS A 100 15.08 -11.94 -1.23
N VAL A 101 15.28 -11.05 -2.19
CA VAL A 101 16.22 -9.93 -2.06
C VAL A 101 15.74 -8.97 -0.97
N GLN A 102 14.46 -8.62 -0.96
CA GLN A 102 13.86 -7.77 0.09
C GLN A 102 13.97 -8.40 1.46
N GLU A 103 13.60 -9.67 1.61
CA GLU A 103 13.72 -10.44 2.86
C GLU A 103 15.14 -10.44 3.39
N HIS A 104 16.12 -10.59 2.50
CA HIS A 104 17.53 -10.57 2.88
C HIS A 104 18.00 -9.20 3.37
N ILE A 105 17.57 -8.12 2.71
CA ILE A 105 17.83 -6.75 3.18
C ILE A 105 17.17 -6.53 4.54
N ILE A 106 15.90 -6.88 4.68
CA ILE A 106 15.13 -6.74 5.94
C ILE A 106 15.79 -7.54 7.08
N GLY A 107 16.30 -8.74 6.79
CA GLY A 107 16.94 -9.60 7.79
C GLY A 107 18.32 -9.10 8.25
N LYS A 108 18.99 -8.24 7.46
CA LYS A 108 20.31 -7.67 7.78
C LYS A 108 20.24 -6.24 8.30
N GLU A 109 19.19 -5.50 7.98
CA GLU A 109 19.07 -4.08 8.26
C GLU A 109 18.00 -3.82 9.32
N GLU A 110 18.29 -2.94 10.28
CA GLU A 110 17.29 -2.52 11.26
C GLU A 110 16.27 -1.54 10.64
N ILE A 111 15.05 -1.57 11.17
CA ILE A 111 14.02 -0.56 10.85
C ILE A 111 14.48 0.78 11.44
N ALA A 112 15.03 1.65 10.59
CA ALA A 112 15.35 3.01 10.98
C ALA A 112 14.14 3.92 10.78
N PHE A 113 13.79 4.70 11.81
CA PHE A 113 12.84 5.80 11.68
C PHE A 113 13.46 6.93 10.85
N ASP A 114 12.84 7.23 9.72
CA ASP A 114 13.26 8.30 8.81
C ASP A 114 12.58 9.62 9.20
N LYS A 115 13.31 10.46 9.94
CA LYS A 115 12.79 11.74 10.47
C LYS A 115 12.43 12.72 9.36
N ASP A 116 13.23 12.77 8.30
CA ASP A 116 13.02 13.72 7.21
C ASP A 116 11.77 13.35 6.42
N ARG A 117 11.60 12.05 6.11
CA ARG A 117 10.37 11.55 5.49
C ARG A 117 9.14 11.78 6.36
N TYR A 118 9.25 11.56 7.68
CA TYR A 118 8.15 11.83 8.60
C TYR A 118 7.74 13.30 8.58
N GLN A 119 8.71 14.23 8.62
CA GLN A 119 8.41 15.66 8.58
C GLN A 119 7.79 16.08 7.23
N GLU A 120 8.27 15.52 6.12
CA GLU A 120 7.65 15.76 4.81
C GLU A 120 6.21 15.26 4.77
N ASN A 121 5.97 14.03 5.23
CA ASN A 121 4.63 13.45 5.32
C ASN A 121 3.71 14.29 6.21
N LEU A 122 4.20 14.78 7.35
CA LEU A 122 3.43 15.61 8.27
C LEU A 122 2.98 16.92 7.61
N ASN A 123 3.85 17.55 6.83
CA ASN A 123 3.51 18.76 6.08
C ASN A 123 2.40 18.51 5.05
N TRP A 124 2.46 17.39 4.33
CA TRP A 124 1.39 16.99 3.40
C TRP A 124 0.09 16.70 4.13
N LEU A 125 0.17 16.02 5.27
CA LEU A 125 -0.98 15.64 6.07
C LEU A 125 -1.68 16.87 6.63
N ILE A 126 -0.97 17.81 7.26
CA ILE A 126 -1.54 19.06 7.78
C ILE A 126 -2.24 19.86 6.68
N LYS A 127 -1.65 19.93 5.48
CA LYS A 127 -2.21 20.70 4.36
C LYS A 127 -3.51 20.11 3.80
N HIS A 128 -3.66 18.79 3.89
CA HIS A 128 -4.76 18.04 3.29
C HIS A 128 -5.68 17.38 4.32
N SER A 129 -5.63 17.83 5.58
CA SER A 129 -6.46 17.27 6.64
C SER A 129 -7.29 18.30 7.39
N VAL A 130 -8.40 17.82 7.94
CA VAL A 130 -9.31 18.58 8.79
C VAL A 130 -9.44 17.87 10.14
N GLY A 131 -9.50 18.64 11.22
CA GLY A 131 -9.60 18.12 12.61
C GLY A 131 -8.27 17.75 13.24
N ILE A 132 -7.17 17.94 12.51
CA ILE A 132 -5.83 17.50 12.86
C ILE A 132 -4.99 18.60 13.55
N ASP A 133 -5.59 19.75 13.84
CA ASP A 133 -4.90 20.92 14.41
C ASP A 133 -4.13 20.61 15.72
N ARG A 134 -4.53 19.56 16.44
CA ARG A 134 -3.86 19.09 17.67
C ARG A 134 -2.58 18.27 17.43
N LEU A 135 -2.27 17.88 16.19
CA LEU A 135 -1.05 17.13 15.86
C LEU A 135 0.24 17.96 15.99
N ILE A 136 0.12 19.29 16.01
CA ILE A 136 1.27 20.19 16.16
C ILE A 136 1.98 19.96 17.51
N ASP A 137 1.25 19.46 18.51
CA ASP A 137 1.76 19.23 19.86
C ASP A 137 2.14 17.76 20.14
N TYR A 138 1.95 16.84 19.17
CA TYR A 138 2.20 15.41 19.40
C TYR A 138 3.70 15.09 19.31
N PRO A 139 4.28 14.32 20.26
CA PRO A 139 5.70 14.02 20.26
C PRO A 139 6.15 13.35 18.96
N MET A 140 7.29 13.82 18.44
CA MET A 140 7.97 13.28 17.24
C MET A 140 8.54 11.86 17.42
N ASP A 141 8.13 11.13 18.46
CA ASP A 141 8.61 9.77 18.72
C ASP A 141 7.51 8.73 18.46
N PRO A 142 7.46 8.13 17.25
CA PRO A 142 6.52 7.06 16.94
C PRO A 142 6.68 5.83 17.83
N GLN A 143 7.81 5.65 18.54
CA GLN A 143 7.98 4.53 19.46
C GLN A 143 7.00 4.58 20.63
N LEU A 144 6.49 5.76 20.99
CA LEU A 144 5.42 5.89 21.98
C LEU A 144 4.12 5.25 21.47
N LEU A 145 3.79 5.46 20.19
CA LEU A 145 2.61 4.90 19.54
C LEU A 145 2.68 3.36 19.43
N LEU A 146 3.89 2.82 19.24
CA LEU A 146 4.13 1.37 19.21
C LEU A 146 3.88 0.68 20.56
N LYS A 147 3.71 1.43 21.66
CA LYS A 147 3.43 0.85 22.99
C LYS A 147 1.93 0.75 23.31
N GLU A 148 1.05 1.32 22.49
CA GLU A 148 -0.40 1.38 22.73
C GLU A 148 -1.20 0.25 22.06
N GLY A 149 -0.62 -0.94 21.94
CA GLY A 149 -1.26 -2.07 21.25
C GLY A 149 -1.14 -2.01 19.72
N TYR A 150 -0.21 -1.19 19.21
CA TYR A 150 0.14 -1.11 17.80
C TYR A 150 1.54 -1.65 17.56
N ARG A 151 1.73 -2.39 16.48
CA ARG A 151 3.06 -2.84 16.02
C ARG A 151 3.19 -2.60 14.53
N VAL A 152 4.34 -2.08 14.13
CA VAL A 152 4.71 -1.92 12.72
C VAL A 152 5.79 -2.92 12.38
N GLU A 153 5.63 -3.60 11.26
CA GLU A 153 6.58 -4.60 10.78
C GLU A 153 6.65 -4.57 9.25
N PHE A 154 7.76 -5.06 8.70
CA PHE A 154 7.89 -5.22 7.26
C PHE A 154 7.03 -6.39 6.76
N SER A 155 6.37 -6.18 5.62
CA SER A 155 5.89 -7.26 4.76
C SER A 155 7.04 -7.86 3.95
N PHE A 156 6.82 -9.03 3.35
CA PHE A 156 7.79 -9.70 2.46
C PHE A 156 8.26 -8.82 1.29
N GLY A 157 7.41 -7.90 0.82
CA GLY A 157 7.75 -6.98 -0.28
C GLY A 157 8.51 -5.72 0.15
N GLY A 158 8.78 -5.54 1.45
CA GLY A 158 9.47 -4.37 2.01
C GLY A 158 8.58 -3.17 2.34
N LEU A 159 7.29 -3.20 1.98
CA LEU A 159 6.31 -2.25 2.50
C LEU A 159 6.01 -2.54 3.97
N MET A 160 5.76 -1.52 4.76
CA MET A 160 5.36 -1.69 6.16
C MET A 160 3.88 -2.07 6.26
N THR A 161 3.54 -2.87 7.27
CA THR A 161 2.18 -3.12 7.69
C THR A 161 1.97 -2.71 9.15
N LEU A 162 0.70 -2.62 9.55
CA LEU A 162 0.28 -2.29 10.90
C LEU A 162 -0.48 -3.47 11.49
N VAL A 163 -0.11 -3.86 12.70
CA VAL A 163 -0.86 -4.75 13.57
C VAL A 163 -1.47 -3.88 14.66
N ALA A 164 -2.75 -4.09 14.92
CA ALA A 164 -3.47 -3.45 16.02
C ALA A 164 -4.13 -4.49 16.90
N GLU A 165 -4.46 -4.06 18.12
CA GLU A 165 -5.21 -4.86 19.08
C GLU A 165 -6.53 -4.18 19.44
N ASN A 166 -7.62 -4.94 19.33
CA ASN A 166 -8.94 -4.54 19.78
C ASN A 166 -9.65 -5.75 20.39
N ASN A 167 -10.36 -5.58 21.51
CA ASN A 167 -11.06 -6.66 22.23
C ASN A 167 -10.18 -7.91 22.49
N ASN A 168 -8.92 -7.72 22.88
CA ASN A 168 -7.92 -8.78 23.12
C ASN A 168 -7.63 -9.66 21.89
N SER A 169 -7.92 -9.17 20.68
CA SER A 169 -7.60 -9.85 19.42
C SER A 169 -6.69 -8.96 18.58
N GLN A 170 -5.59 -9.54 18.10
CA GLN A 170 -4.68 -8.88 17.18
C GLN A 170 -5.08 -9.15 15.74
N PHE A 171 -5.01 -8.11 14.91
CA PHE A 171 -5.31 -8.21 13.49
C PHE A 171 -4.40 -7.29 12.68
N TYR A 172 -4.24 -7.63 11.40
CA TYR A 172 -3.41 -6.91 10.45
C TYR A 172 -4.23 -5.92 9.63
N PHE A 173 -3.66 -4.76 9.35
CA PHE A 173 -4.24 -3.78 8.44
C PHE A 173 -3.99 -4.11 6.96
N HIS A 174 -2.94 -4.88 6.68
CA HIS A 174 -2.56 -5.26 5.33
C HIS A 174 -1.93 -6.66 5.36
N THR A 175 -2.01 -7.38 4.25
CA THR A 175 -1.34 -8.68 4.09
C THR A 175 0.17 -8.57 4.32
N ASN A 176 0.78 -9.60 4.92
CA ASN A 176 2.24 -9.70 4.96
C ASN A 176 2.87 -10.14 3.64
N GLY A 177 2.06 -10.61 2.68
CA GLY A 177 2.52 -11.08 1.36
C GLY A 177 2.70 -9.95 0.35
N ARG A 178 1.66 -9.70 -0.45
CA ARG A 178 1.67 -8.75 -1.57
C ARG A 178 0.69 -7.62 -1.32
N ILE A 179 1.09 -6.66 -0.48
CA ILE A 179 0.28 -5.50 -0.08
C ILE A 179 -0.28 -4.75 -1.29
N THR A 180 0.55 -4.52 -2.32
CA THR A 180 0.09 -3.79 -3.52
C THR A 180 -0.99 -4.55 -4.27
N PHE A 181 -0.84 -5.87 -4.41
CA PHE A 181 -1.85 -6.70 -5.05
C PHE A 181 -3.17 -6.70 -4.27
N GLU A 182 -3.12 -6.85 -2.94
CA GLU A 182 -4.30 -6.75 -2.07
C GLU A 182 -5.00 -5.38 -2.23
N ALA A 183 -4.24 -4.30 -2.12
CA ALA A 183 -4.73 -2.94 -2.28
C ALA A 183 -5.38 -2.71 -3.66
N LEU A 184 -4.78 -3.26 -4.72
CA LEU A 184 -5.31 -3.18 -6.08
C LEU A 184 -6.62 -3.96 -6.21
N MET A 185 -6.73 -5.14 -5.60
CA MET A 185 -7.96 -5.93 -5.62
C MET A 185 -9.09 -5.19 -4.91
N LEU A 186 -8.79 -4.61 -3.75
CA LEU A 186 -9.75 -3.82 -2.98
C LEU A 186 -10.19 -2.56 -3.73
N ALA A 187 -9.25 -1.80 -4.29
CA ALA A 187 -9.55 -0.63 -5.11
C ALA A 187 -10.44 -0.99 -6.30
N LYS A 188 -10.14 -2.08 -7.01
CA LYS A 188 -10.95 -2.57 -8.13
C LYS A 188 -12.35 -3.01 -7.71
N HIS A 189 -12.50 -3.60 -6.51
CA HIS A 189 -13.79 -3.96 -5.95
C HIS A 189 -14.66 -2.74 -5.65
N TRP A 190 -14.06 -1.66 -5.13
CA TRP A 190 -14.76 -0.42 -4.82
C TRP A 190 -15.04 0.46 -6.04
N TYR A 191 -14.20 0.37 -7.07
CA TYR A 191 -14.28 1.23 -8.24
C TYR A 191 -15.63 1.15 -8.95
N LYS A 192 -16.25 2.32 -9.15
CA LYS A 192 -17.46 2.52 -9.94
C LYS A 192 -17.20 3.60 -10.97
N LYS A 193 -17.51 3.31 -12.24
CA LYS A 193 -17.23 4.20 -13.37
C LYS A 193 -17.96 5.55 -13.24
N GLU A 194 -19.14 5.55 -12.64
CA GLU A 194 -20.01 6.72 -12.49
C GLU A 194 -19.74 7.52 -11.21
N ALA A 195 -18.87 7.02 -10.31
CA ALA A 195 -18.59 7.69 -9.04
C ALA A 195 -17.66 8.90 -9.25
N SER A 196 -18.19 10.09 -8.99
CA SER A 196 -17.40 11.34 -9.01
C SER A 196 -16.63 11.58 -7.71
N ARG A 197 -17.03 10.92 -6.61
CA ARG A 197 -16.37 11.03 -5.32
C ARG A 197 -16.47 9.72 -4.54
N TYR A 198 -15.40 9.37 -3.85
CA TYR A 198 -15.35 8.26 -2.93
C TYR A 198 -15.25 8.79 -1.49
N ILE A 199 -16.06 8.25 -0.61
CA ILE A 199 -16.00 8.48 0.82
C ILE A 199 -15.46 7.18 1.44
N LEU A 200 -14.32 7.26 2.10
CA LEU A 200 -13.64 6.09 2.66
C LEU A 200 -13.66 6.19 4.17
N TYR A 201 -13.96 5.09 4.85
CA TYR A 201 -13.60 4.93 6.25
C TYR A 201 -12.37 4.04 6.36
N GLY A 202 -11.34 4.55 7.03
CA GLY A 202 -10.08 3.86 7.27
C GLY A 202 -8.94 4.35 6.39
N LEU A 203 -7.94 4.98 7.03
CA LEU A 203 -6.70 5.40 6.37
C LEU A 203 -5.76 4.21 6.19
N GLY A 204 -5.56 3.41 7.23
CA GLY A 204 -4.48 2.41 7.27
C GLY A 204 -3.13 3.06 6.94
N PHE A 205 -2.32 2.42 6.09
CA PHE A 205 -1.15 3.06 5.46
C PHE A 205 -1.45 3.60 4.05
N GLY A 206 -2.72 3.59 3.66
CA GLY A 206 -3.23 4.26 2.46
C GLY A 206 -2.91 3.59 1.12
N TYR A 207 -2.44 2.35 1.14
CA TYR A 207 -2.17 1.59 -0.09
C TYR A 207 -3.42 1.43 -0.96
N HIS A 208 -4.59 1.12 -0.36
CA HIS A 208 -5.88 1.05 -1.07
C HIS A 208 -6.29 2.39 -1.66
N ILE A 209 -5.98 3.50 -0.98
CA ILE A 209 -6.29 4.85 -1.45
C ILE A 209 -5.46 5.16 -2.70
N ARG A 210 -4.16 4.86 -2.66
CA ARG A 210 -3.25 5.06 -3.79
C ARG A 210 -3.70 4.28 -5.03
N GLU A 211 -4.06 3.00 -4.86
CA GLU A 211 -4.55 2.19 -5.98
C GLU A 211 -5.91 2.69 -6.51
N LEU A 212 -6.82 3.11 -5.62
CA LEU A 212 -8.11 3.68 -6.03
C LEU A 212 -7.91 5.00 -6.79
N LEU A 213 -7.00 5.86 -6.32
CA LEU A 213 -6.64 7.13 -6.94
C LEU A 213 -6.10 6.95 -8.36
N ALA A 214 -5.32 5.89 -8.59
CA ALA A 214 -4.75 5.54 -9.88
C ALA A 214 -5.82 5.08 -10.90
N ILE A 215 -6.79 4.28 -10.47
CA ILE A 215 -7.85 3.76 -11.35
C ILE A 215 -9.05 4.72 -11.48
N SER A 216 -9.16 5.75 -10.64
CA SER A 216 -10.21 6.77 -10.67
C SER A 216 -9.65 8.19 -10.88
N PRO A 217 -9.07 8.50 -12.07
CA PRO A 217 -8.29 9.72 -12.29
C PRO A 217 -9.08 11.03 -12.18
N ARG A 218 -10.42 10.97 -12.20
CA ARG A 218 -11.31 12.15 -12.14
C ARG A 218 -12.10 12.26 -10.84
N SER A 219 -11.96 11.29 -9.93
CA SER A 219 -12.73 11.25 -8.70
C SER A 219 -11.93 11.90 -7.56
N ASN A 220 -12.64 12.57 -6.67
CA ASN A 220 -12.09 13.01 -5.38
C ASN A 220 -12.30 11.92 -4.33
N ILE A 221 -11.42 11.83 -3.35
CA ILE A 221 -11.46 10.85 -2.28
C ILE A 221 -11.44 11.63 -0.95
N THR A 222 -12.42 11.39 -0.10
CA THR A 222 -12.42 11.90 1.28
C THR A 222 -12.31 10.71 2.21
N VAL A 223 -11.26 10.70 3.03
CA VAL A 223 -10.93 9.60 3.94
C VAL A 223 -11.24 10.04 5.36
N TYR A 224 -12.02 9.24 6.08
CA TYR A 224 -12.31 9.43 7.49
C TYR A 224 -11.48 8.43 8.30
N GLU A 225 -10.79 8.89 9.32
CA GLU A 225 -10.06 8.06 10.27
C GLU A 225 -10.33 8.59 11.68
N SER A 226 -10.72 7.71 12.58
CA SER A 226 -11.04 8.07 13.97
C SER A 226 -9.86 7.90 14.90
N ASP A 227 -8.88 7.08 14.51
CA ASP A 227 -7.74 6.74 15.35
C ASP A 227 -6.50 7.57 14.98
N LEU A 228 -6.10 8.45 15.89
CA LEU A 228 -4.94 9.31 15.71
C LEU A 228 -3.65 8.50 15.57
N ASN A 229 -3.52 7.36 16.26
CA ASN A 229 -2.33 6.53 16.22
C ASN A 229 -2.15 5.93 14.83
N VAL A 230 -3.23 5.51 14.16
CA VAL A 230 -3.19 5.03 12.77
C VAL A 230 -2.67 6.14 11.84
N ILE A 231 -3.18 7.36 12.00
CA ILE A 231 -2.75 8.53 11.21
C ILE A 231 -1.25 8.79 11.39
N MET A 232 -0.79 8.79 12.64
CA MET A 232 0.60 9.09 12.97
C MET A 232 1.57 8.00 12.55
N LEU A 233 1.19 6.72 12.71
CA LEU A 233 1.99 5.59 12.24
C LEU A 233 2.05 5.56 10.71
N ALA A 234 0.97 5.89 10.01
CA ALA A 234 0.98 6.05 8.56
C ALA A 234 1.94 7.17 8.13
N CYS A 235 1.93 8.30 8.84
CA CYS A 235 2.87 9.41 8.63
C CYS A 235 4.34 9.00 8.85
N ALA A 236 4.63 8.14 9.83
CA ALA A 236 6.00 7.69 10.14
C ALA A 236 6.53 6.61 9.18
N PHE A 237 5.67 5.68 8.78
CA PHE A 237 6.10 4.42 8.17
C PHE A 237 5.63 4.20 6.73
N ALA A 238 4.74 5.04 6.20
CA ALA A 238 4.27 4.97 4.82
C ALA A 238 4.71 6.20 4.00
N ASN A 239 4.60 6.11 2.67
CA ASN A 239 4.77 7.26 1.79
C ASN A 239 3.43 7.97 1.60
N ILE A 240 3.15 8.93 2.48
CA ILE A 240 1.88 9.65 2.52
C ILE A 240 1.78 10.71 1.42
N LYS A 241 2.92 11.26 1.00
CA LYS A 241 3.01 12.19 -0.12
C LYS A 241 2.37 11.62 -1.40
N ASP A 242 2.59 10.34 -1.71
CA ASP A 242 2.03 9.70 -2.92
C ASP A 242 0.49 9.73 -2.96
N ILE A 243 -0.16 9.85 -1.81
CA ILE A 243 -1.62 9.90 -1.69
C ILE A 243 -2.11 11.34 -1.90
N PHE A 244 -1.51 12.29 -1.18
CA PHE A 244 -2.00 13.67 -1.12
C PHE A 244 -1.47 14.59 -2.22
N ALA A 245 -0.33 14.26 -2.86
CA ALA A 245 0.29 15.10 -3.90
C ALA A 245 -0.63 15.36 -5.10
N SER A 246 -1.62 14.50 -5.35
CA SER A 246 -2.61 14.70 -6.40
C SER A 246 -3.57 15.86 -6.14
N GLY A 247 -3.71 16.31 -4.89
CA GLY A 247 -4.70 17.29 -4.46
C GLY A 247 -6.15 16.80 -4.53
N ARG A 248 -6.39 15.51 -4.80
CA ARG A 248 -7.72 14.89 -4.91
C ARG A 248 -8.10 14.06 -3.69
N VAL A 249 -7.25 14.03 -2.68
CA VAL A 249 -7.47 13.28 -1.44
C VAL A 249 -7.48 14.26 -0.28
N ASP A 250 -8.52 14.18 0.55
CA ASP A 250 -8.63 14.89 1.82
C ASP A 250 -8.77 13.87 2.95
N LEU A 251 -8.08 14.11 4.07
CA LEU A 251 -8.21 13.32 5.30
C LEU A 251 -9.03 14.09 6.33
N ILE A 252 -9.90 13.38 7.03
CA ILE A 252 -10.73 13.94 8.08
C ILE A 252 -10.50 13.08 9.33
N TYR A 253 -9.89 13.69 10.34
CA TYR A 253 -9.80 13.07 11.67
C TYR A 253 -11.13 13.27 12.39
N ASP A 254 -11.84 12.17 12.62
CA ASP A 254 -13.21 12.18 13.14
C ASP A 254 -13.37 11.16 14.28
N PRO A 255 -12.78 11.43 15.47
CA PRO A 255 -12.77 10.49 16.60
C PRO A 255 -14.17 10.15 17.12
N ASP A 256 -15.11 11.09 16.97
CA ASP A 256 -16.48 10.98 17.47
C ASP A 256 -17.49 10.61 16.37
N TYR A 257 -17.03 10.37 15.13
CA TYR A 257 -17.84 9.97 13.97
C TYR A 257 -18.95 10.96 13.57
N ILE A 258 -18.85 12.22 14.01
CA ILE A 258 -19.87 13.24 13.80
C ILE A 258 -19.89 13.62 12.31
N TRP A 259 -18.71 13.89 11.75
CA TRP A 259 -18.58 14.34 10.36
C TRP A 259 -18.87 13.22 9.37
N LEU A 260 -18.47 11.99 9.67
CA LEU A 260 -18.83 10.82 8.88
C LEU A 260 -20.35 10.61 8.92
N GLY A 261 -20.96 10.64 10.10
CA GLY A 261 -22.41 10.49 10.25
C GLY A 261 -23.19 11.54 9.45
N GLU A 262 -22.76 12.80 9.47
CA GLU A 262 -23.32 13.89 8.66
C GLU A 262 -23.15 13.66 7.15
N ARG A 263 -21.96 13.22 6.73
CA ARG A 263 -21.69 12.92 5.31
C ARG A 263 -22.57 11.79 4.81
N LEU A 264 -22.71 10.70 5.58
CA LEU A 264 -23.48 9.53 5.19
C LEU A 264 -24.98 9.81 5.03
N ARG A 265 -25.55 10.73 5.84
CA ARG A 265 -26.94 11.19 5.67
C ARG A 265 -27.20 11.92 4.34
N ASN A 266 -26.14 12.47 3.74
CA ASN A 266 -26.20 13.32 2.55
C ASN A 266 -25.44 12.69 1.36
N LEU A 267 -25.37 11.35 1.29
CA LEU A 267 -24.77 10.65 0.17
C LEU A 267 -25.62 10.80 -1.10
N SER A 268 -24.98 11.25 -2.17
CA SER A 268 -25.58 11.31 -3.50
C SER A 268 -25.40 10.00 -4.26
N LYS A 269 -26.17 9.80 -5.33
CA LYS A 269 -26.04 8.62 -6.22
C LYS A 269 -24.69 8.55 -6.96
N LYS A 270 -23.95 9.66 -7.04
CA LYS A 270 -22.63 9.73 -7.68
C LYS A 270 -21.48 9.53 -6.69
N GLU A 271 -21.79 9.16 -5.45
CA GLU A 271 -20.81 8.89 -4.42
C GLU A 271 -20.82 7.42 -4.05
N SER A 272 -19.63 6.93 -3.72
CA SER A 272 -19.48 5.58 -3.18
C SER A 272 -18.87 5.67 -1.79
N PHE A 273 -19.58 5.13 -0.80
CA PHE A 273 -19.02 4.89 0.51
C PHE A 273 -18.37 3.51 0.55
N CYS A 274 -17.14 3.47 1.06
CA CYS A 274 -16.30 2.27 1.11
C CYS A 274 -15.64 2.18 2.49
N VAL A 275 -15.61 0.97 3.06
CA VAL A 275 -15.03 0.74 4.39
C VAL A 275 -13.85 -0.20 4.26
N HIS A 276 -12.68 0.25 4.70
CA HIS A 276 -11.50 -0.59 4.83
C HIS A 276 -11.69 -1.52 6.03
N TYR A 277 -11.80 -2.83 5.78
CA TYR A 277 -12.23 -3.77 6.81
C TYR A 277 -11.34 -3.81 8.06
N PRO A 278 -10.00 -3.83 7.96
CA PRO A 278 -9.17 -3.76 9.16
C PRO A 278 -9.34 -2.46 9.95
N SER A 279 -9.56 -1.33 9.29
CA SER A 279 -9.88 -0.08 9.97
C SER A 279 -11.24 -0.13 10.68
N PHE A 280 -12.23 -0.85 10.11
CA PHE A 280 -13.48 -1.17 10.80
C PHE A 280 -13.25 -2.03 12.04
N GLN A 281 -12.39 -3.05 11.97
CA GLN A 281 -12.03 -3.87 13.13
C GLN A 281 -11.38 -3.05 14.25
N ASN A 282 -10.73 -1.94 13.92
CA ASN A 282 -10.11 -1.02 14.89
C ASN A 282 -11.10 -0.03 15.54
N ILE A 283 -12.37 -0.03 15.15
CA ILE A 283 -13.37 0.86 15.77
C ILE A 283 -13.62 0.42 17.22
N ARG A 284 -13.51 1.36 18.15
CA ARG A 284 -13.83 1.18 19.58
C ARG A 284 -15.12 1.90 20.00
N ASN A 285 -15.74 2.64 19.09
CA ASN A 285 -16.93 3.46 19.34
C ASN A 285 -18.18 2.83 18.70
N ASP A 286 -19.24 2.62 19.49
CA ASP A 286 -20.50 2.02 19.04
C ASP A 286 -21.17 2.75 17.88
N MET A 287 -21.08 4.09 17.83
CA MET A 287 -21.61 4.88 16.72
C MET A 287 -20.85 4.59 15.44
N GLY A 288 -19.51 4.55 15.53
CA GLY A 288 -18.65 4.19 14.40
C GLY A 288 -18.99 2.82 13.83
N ILE A 289 -19.19 1.82 14.69
CA ILE A 289 -19.60 0.46 14.28
C ILE A 289 -20.94 0.54 13.54
N LYS A 290 -21.97 1.17 14.13
CA LYS A 290 -23.30 1.28 13.51
C LYS A 290 -23.28 1.96 12.13
N LEU A 291 -22.45 2.98 11.95
CA LEU A 291 -22.34 3.72 10.69
C LEU A 291 -21.67 2.90 9.58
N THR A 292 -20.77 1.99 9.93
CA THR A 292 -19.84 1.34 8.98
C THR A 292 -20.12 -0.15 8.76
N GLU A 293 -20.72 -0.82 9.73
CA GLU A 293 -20.93 -2.28 9.73
C GLU A 293 -21.69 -2.76 8.50
N SER A 294 -22.74 -2.07 8.06
CA SER A 294 -23.53 -2.47 6.89
C SER A 294 -22.77 -2.43 5.55
N TYR A 295 -21.55 -1.88 5.53
CA TYR A 295 -20.70 -1.71 4.36
C TYR A 295 -19.50 -2.67 4.32
N VAL A 296 -19.35 -3.55 5.32
CA VAL A 296 -18.36 -4.64 5.29
C VAL A 296 -19.03 -5.97 4.90
N SER A 297 -18.32 -6.82 4.15
CA SER A 297 -18.90 -7.95 3.40
C SER A 297 -19.62 -9.03 4.25
N TRP A 298 -19.40 -9.06 5.57
CA TRP A 298 -19.92 -10.09 6.49
C TRP A 298 -21.20 -9.66 7.23
N SER A 299 -21.55 -8.38 7.23
CA SER A 299 -22.74 -7.88 7.96
C SER A 299 -24.07 -8.23 7.27
N LYS A 300 -23.99 -8.71 6.03
CA LYS A 300 -25.12 -9.33 5.35
C LYS A 300 -25.18 -10.78 5.82
N ASN A 301 -25.84 -10.99 6.96
CA ASN A 301 -26.25 -12.33 7.40
C ASN A 301 -26.84 -13.08 6.20
N ILE A 302 -26.26 -14.25 5.92
CA ILE A 302 -26.88 -15.31 5.11
C ILE A 302 -28.13 -15.79 5.84
#